data_AF-A0A0F9IRZ3-F1
#
_entry.id   AF-A0A0F9IRZ3-F1
#
_cell.length_a   1.000
_cell.length_b   1.000
_cell.length_c   1.000
_cell.angle_alpha   90.00
_cell.angle_beta   90.00
_cell.angle_gamma   90.00
#
_symmetry.space_group_name_H-M   'P 1'
#
loop_
_entity.id
_entity.type
_entity.pdbx_description
1 polymer ?
#
loop_
_entity_poly.entity_id
_entity_poly.type
_entity_poly.pdbx_seq_one_letter_code
_entity_poly.pdbx_strand_id
1 'polypeptide(L)'
;MKTWLNKNQLLAWLDNHAPTKSVQRALVSGLPVTILGGFKPLPDSNSPGWIIVVNSKAGREYYIAIAVNNFREPRAYLIDHIDWASYTGGSHPLYQGDIPEHAVEQKILGTVERVNNG
;
A
#
# COMPACT_ATOMS: atom_id res chain seq x y z
N MET A 1 -4.47 -4.51 16.98
CA MET A 1 -3.81 -4.05 15.74
C MET A 1 -2.31 -4.20 15.90
N LYS A 2 -1.63 -4.96 15.01
CA LYS A 2 -0.16 -4.93 14.98
C LYS A 2 0.24 -3.51 14.60
N THR A 3 0.77 -2.76 15.55
CA THR A 3 1.26 -1.40 15.32
C THR A 3 2.69 -1.51 14.83
N TRP A 4 2.89 -1.54 13.51
CA TRP A 4 4.21 -1.18 12.99
C TRP A 4 4.46 0.26 13.41
N LEU A 5 5.54 0.47 14.16
CA LEU A 5 5.86 1.77 14.74
C LEU A 5 6.36 2.74 13.67
N ASN A 6 6.83 2.25 12.51
CA ASN A 6 7.31 3.08 11.40
C ASN A 6 7.36 2.35 10.04
N LYS A 7 7.65 3.13 8.99
CA LYS A 7 7.83 2.69 7.60
C LYS A 7 8.81 1.53 7.44
N ASN A 8 9.98 1.60 8.08
CA ASN A 8 11.01 0.57 7.93
C ASN A 8 10.54 -0.79 8.45
N GLN A 9 9.81 -0.84 9.56
CA GLN A 9 9.26 -2.09 10.09
C GLN A 9 8.20 -2.69 9.17
N LEU A 10 7.35 -1.86 8.56
CA LEU A 10 6.35 -2.31 7.60
C LEU A 10 7.03 -2.89 6.34
N LEU A 11 8.05 -2.21 5.82
CA LEU A 11 8.80 -2.66 4.65
C LEU A 11 9.60 -3.93 4.93
N ALA A 12 10.24 -4.06 6.10
CA ALA A 12 10.93 -5.28 6.50
C ALA A 12 9.97 -6.47 6.64
N TRP A 13 8.75 -6.24 7.12
CA TRP A 13 7.71 -7.27 7.12
C TRP A 13 7.32 -7.64 5.69
N LEU A 14 7.08 -6.65 4.82
CA LEU A 14 6.68 -6.86 3.44
C LEU A 14 7.74 -7.61 2.63
N ASP A 15 9.03 -7.39 2.88
CA ASP A 15 10.13 -8.10 2.20
C ASP A 15 10.05 -9.63 2.40
N ASN A 16 9.59 -10.06 3.59
CA ASN A 16 9.39 -11.47 3.92
C ASN A 16 8.02 -12.02 3.50
N HIS A 17 7.07 -11.15 3.17
CA HIS A 17 5.67 -11.51 2.87
C HIS A 17 5.23 -10.97 1.50
N ALA A 18 6.18 -10.71 0.60
CA ALA A 18 5.92 -10.13 -0.69
C ALA A 18 4.97 -11.04 -1.50
N PRO A 19 3.94 -10.50 -2.15
CA PRO A 19 2.94 -11.30 -2.86
C PRO A 19 3.53 -12.06 -4.06
N THR A 20 4.63 -11.56 -4.63
CA THR A 20 5.34 -12.22 -5.73
C THR A 20 6.85 -12.07 -5.58
N LYS A 21 7.61 -12.96 -6.23
CA LYS A 21 9.09 -12.86 -6.31
C LYS A 21 9.54 -11.58 -7.01
N SER A 22 8.78 -11.08 -7.97
CA SER A 22 9.10 -9.83 -8.69
C SER A 22 9.00 -8.61 -7.78
N VAL A 23 7.96 -8.58 -6.93
CA VAL A 23 7.82 -7.56 -5.89
C VAL A 23 8.97 -7.65 -4.88
N GLN A 24 9.31 -8.86 -4.42
CA GLN A 24 10.43 -9.04 -3.49
C GLN A 24 11.74 -8.50 -4.08
N ARG A 25 12.03 -8.83 -5.35
CA ARG A 25 13.21 -8.29 -6.05
C ARG A 25 13.17 -6.78 -6.18
N ALA A 26 11.99 -6.20 -6.39
CA ALA A 26 11.81 -4.76 -6.47
C ALA A 26 12.06 -4.08 -5.10
N LEU A 27 11.60 -4.66 -4.00
CA LEU A 27 11.88 -4.20 -2.64
C LEU A 27 13.38 -4.21 -2.31
N VAL A 28 14.08 -5.29 -2.66
CA VAL A 28 15.54 -5.44 -2.45
C VAL A 28 16.36 -4.56 -3.41
N SER A 29 15.74 -3.99 -4.45
CA SER A 29 16.46 -3.23 -5.49
C SER A 29 17.05 -1.91 -5.01
N GLY A 30 16.63 -1.43 -3.83
CA GLY A 30 17.04 -0.15 -3.25
C GLY A 30 16.32 1.06 -3.84
N LEU A 31 15.33 0.85 -4.73
CA LEU A 31 14.50 1.93 -5.24
C LEU A 31 13.53 2.44 -4.18
N PRO A 32 13.13 3.73 -4.24
CA PRO A 32 12.16 4.29 -3.33
C PRO A 32 10.84 3.51 -3.36
N VAL A 33 10.29 3.27 -2.17
CA VAL A 33 8.95 2.71 -1.96
C VAL A 33 8.05 3.82 -1.42
N THR A 34 6.87 3.95 -2.02
CA THR A 34 5.89 4.98 -1.67
C THR A 34 4.73 4.35 -0.92
N ILE A 35 4.44 4.83 0.28
CA ILE A 35 3.22 4.48 1.02
C ILE A 35 2.16 5.49 0.63
N LEU A 36 1.06 5.06 0.02
CA LEU A 36 -0.05 5.96 -0.34
C LEU A 36 -0.90 6.33 0.88
N GLY A 37 -0.83 5.52 1.93
CA GLY A 37 -1.46 5.77 3.22
C GLY A 37 -2.49 4.72 3.58
N GLY A 38 -3.39 5.07 4.51
CA GLY A 38 -4.38 4.18 5.09
C GLY A 38 -5.69 4.16 4.32
N PHE A 39 -6.27 2.97 4.16
CA PHE A 39 -7.53 2.72 3.45
C PHE A 39 -8.46 1.83 4.27
N LYS A 40 -9.77 2.09 4.17
CA LYS A 40 -10.83 1.24 4.75
C LYS A 40 -12.15 1.45 3.98
N PRO A 41 -12.63 0.45 3.24
CA PRO A 41 -11.99 -0.85 2.97
C PRO A 41 -10.74 -0.74 2.07
N LEU A 42 -9.98 -1.83 1.96
CA LEU A 42 -8.98 -1.96 0.90
C LEU A 42 -9.65 -2.49 -0.39
N PRO A 43 -9.06 -2.28 -1.57
CA PRO A 43 -9.50 -2.95 -2.80
C PRO A 43 -9.56 -4.46 -2.59
N ASP A 44 -10.62 -5.11 -3.09
CA ASP A 44 -10.84 -6.57 -3.02
C ASP A 44 -10.91 -7.15 -1.59
N SER A 45 -11.08 -6.31 -0.55
CA SER A 45 -11.09 -6.75 0.85
C SER A 45 -11.84 -5.79 1.78
N ASN A 46 -12.72 -6.31 2.63
CA ASN A 46 -13.38 -5.52 3.68
C ASN A 46 -12.44 -5.12 4.85
N SER A 47 -11.15 -5.47 4.77
CA SER A 47 -10.18 -5.18 5.84
C SER A 47 -9.57 -3.80 5.66
N PRO A 48 -9.28 -3.06 6.75
CA PRO A 48 -8.47 -1.86 6.65
C PRO A 48 -7.00 -2.22 6.36
N GLY A 49 -6.22 -1.22 5.97
CA GLY A 49 -4.77 -1.34 5.91
C GLY A 49 -4.14 -0.27 5.05
N TRP A 50 -3.05 -0.60 4.36
CA TRP A 50 -2.29 0.36 3.57
C TRP A 50 -2.14 -0.08 2.13
N ILE A 51 -1.99 0.90 1.25
CA ILE A 51 -1.57 0.68 -0.13
C ILE A 51 -0.15 1.22 -0.28
N ILE A 52 0.71 0.42 -0.92
CA ILE A 52 2.13 0.72 -1.13
C ILE A 52 2.45 0.53 -2.61
N VAL A 53 3.22 1.46 -3.17
CA VAL A 53 3.77 1.40 -4.53
C VAL A 53 5.24 1.06 -4.46
N VAL A 54 5.61 0.00 -5.16
CA VAL A 54 6.99 -0.48 -5.26
C VAL A 54 7.44 -0.40 -6.70
N ASN A 55 8.59 0.27 -6.90
CA ASN A 55 9.22 0.39 -8.20
C ASN A 55 10.28 -0.68 -8.42
N SER A 56 10.34 -1.22 -9.62
CA SER A 56 11.43 -2.09 -10.05
C SER A 56 12.42 -1.37 -10.95
N LYS A 57 13.65 -1.89 -11.02
CA LYS A 57 14.71 -1.37 -11.90
C LYS A 57 14.35 -1.40 -13.39
N ALA A 58 13.39 -2.25 -13.78
CA ALA A 58 12.87 -2.32 -15.14
C ALA A 58 11.81 -1.24 -15.43
N GLY A 59 11.52 -0.33 -14.48
CA GLY A 59 10.52 0.72 -14.66
C GLY A 59 9.08 0.26 -14.45
N ARG A 60 8.86 -0.94 -13.90
CA ARG A 60 7.54 -1.43 -13.55
C ARG A 60 7.16 -1.08 -12.13
N GLU A 61 5.95 -0.59 -11.96
CA GLU A 61 5.29 -0.33 -10.68
C GLU A 61 4.46 -1.53 -10.24
N TYR A 62 4.47 -1.78 -8.93
CA TYR A 62 3.61 -2.76 -8.27
C TYR A 62 2.83 -2.07 -7.17
N TYR A 63 1.51 -2.19 -7.25
CA TYR A 63 0.60 -1.69 -6.23
C TYR A 63 0.20 -2.83 -5.32
N ILE A 64 0.50 -2.68 -4.04
CA ILE A 64 0.38 -3.73 -3.05
C ILE A 64 -0.51 -3.24 -1.93
N ALA A 65 -1.59 -3.98 -1.67
CA ALA A 65 -2.41 -3.79 -0.48
C ALA A 65 -1.89 -4.66 0.66
N ILE A 66 -1.73 -4.08 1.84
CA ILE A 66 -1.42 -4.78 3.09
C ILE A 66 -2.65 -4.70 3.99
N ALA A 67 -3.42 -5.78 4.03
CA ALA A 67 -4.59 -5.90 4.89
C ALA A 67 -4.20 -6.23 6.33
N VAL A 68 -4.74 -5.46 7.27
CA VAL A 68 -4.59 -5.67 8.71
C VAL A 68 -5.94 -6.00 9.32
N ASN A 69 -6.03 -7.16 9.95
CA ASN A 69 -7.21 -7.54 10.71
C ASN A 69 -6.80 -7.76 12.17
N ASN A 70 -7.65 -7.38 13.12
CA ASN A 70 -7.38 -7.62 14.54
C ASN A 70 -7.39 -9.12 14.89
N PHE A 71 -8.04 -9.95 14.08
CA PHE A 71 -8.24 -11.37 14.34
C PHE A 71 -7.41 -12.30 13.46
N ARG A 72 -6.65 -11.77 12.51
CA ARG A 72 -5.85 -12.58 11.57
C ARG A 72 -4.48 -11.95 11.36
N GLU A 73 -3.53 -12.76 10.93
CA GLU A 73 -2.24 -12.25 10.50
C GLU A 73 -2.39 -11.28 9.32
N PRO A 74 -1.50 -10.28 9.20
CA PRO A 74 -1.52 -9.38 8.05
C PRO A 74 -1.27 -10.13 6.75
N ARG A 75 -1.86 -9.62 5.65
CA ARG A 75 -1.73 -10.24 4.32
C ARG A 75 -1.40 -9.18 3.30
N ALA A 76 -0.44 -9.47 2.42
CA ALA A 76 -0.09 -8.63 1.28
C ALA A 76 -0.58 -9.27 -0.03
N TYR A 77 -1.13 -8.45 -0.93
CA TYR A 77 -1.59 -8.88 -2.25
C TYR A 77 -1.46 -7.73 -3.25
N LEU A 78 -1.34 -8.07 -4.54
CA LEU A 78 -1.38 -7.08 -5.61
C LEU A 78 -2.81 -6.59 -5.82
N ILE A 79 -2.95 -5.34 -6.26
CA ILE A 79 -4.24 -4.74 -6.62
C ILE A 79 -4.19 -4.23 -8.06
N ASP A 80 -5.36 -4.18 -8.70
CA ASP A 80 -5.54 -3.71 -10.09
C ASP A 80 -6.18 -2.31 -10.17
N HIS A 81 -6.68 -1.81 -9.04
CA HIS A 81 -7.22 -0.45 -8.94
C HIS A 81 -7.09 0.10 -7.52
N ILE A 82 -7.12 1.43 -7.41
CA ILE A 82 -7.21 2.15 -6.14
C ILE A 82 -8.56 2.85 -6.11
N ASP A 83 -9.36 2.56 -5.09
CA ASP A 83 -10.54 3.34 -4.75
C ASP A 83 -10.16 4.42 -3.73
N TRP A 84 -9.93 5.64 -4.22
CA TRP A 84 -9.50 6.75 -3.39
C TRP A 84 -10.60 7.25 -2.45
N ALA A 85 -11.88 6.96 -2.72
CA ALA A 85 -12.96 7.27 -1.79
C ALA A 85 -12.78 6.54 -0.45
N SER A 86 -12.16 5.36 -0.48
CA SER A 86 -11.85 4.53 0.69
C SER A 86 -10.58 4.96 1.44
N TYR A 87 -9.86 5.98 0.96
CA TYR A 87 -8.71 6.54 1.68
C TYR A 87 -9.16 7.14 3.01
N THR A 88 -8.57 6.71 4.12
CA THR A 88 -8.91 7.23 5.46
C THR A 88 -7.92 8.28 5.94
N GLY A 89 -6.67 8.23 5.49
CA GLY A 89 -5.60 8.99 6.11
C GLY A 89 -5.43 8.63 7.60
N GLY A 90 -4.71 9.48 8.34
CA GLY A 90 -4.60 9.40 9.80
C GLY A 90 -3.45 10.25 10.34
N SER A 91 -3.39 10.43 11.67
CA SER A 91 -2.32 11.19 12.33
C SER A 91 -0.98 10.44 12.39
N HIS A 92 -1.00 9.12 12.19
CA HIS A 92 0.20 8.31 12.18
C HIS A 92 0.80 8.29 10.76
N PRO A 93 2.13 8.46 10.59
CA PRO A 93 2.75 8.64 9.28
C PRO A 93 2.41 7.56 8.24
N LEU A 94 2.33 6.28 8.67
CA LEU A 94 1.90 5.18 7.79
C LEU A 94 0.49 5.37 7.21
N TYR A 95 -0.42 5.95 7.99
CA TYR A 95 -1.79 6.20 7.56
C TYR A 95 -1.91 7.46 6.71
N GLN A 96 -1.09 8.46 6.98
CA GLN A 96 -0.99 9.68 6.17
C GLN A 96 -0.41 9.38 4.77
N GLY A 97 0.52 8.43 4.69
CA GLY A 97 1.26 8.18 3.45
C GLY A 97 2.36 9.23 3.22
N ASP A 98 3.15 8.99 2.18
CA ASP A 98 4.27 9.84 1.79
C ASP A 98 3.83 11.05 0.94
N ILE A 99 2.64 10.98 0.32
CA ILE A 99 2.04 12.02 -0.55
C ILE A 99 0.56 12.28 -0.20
N PRO A 100 0.27 12.71 1.05
CA PRO A 100 -1.11 12.82 1.57
C PRO A 100 -2.01 13.77 0.78
N GLU A 101 -1.45 14.87 0.26
CA GLU A 101 -2.19 15.87 -0.51
C GLU A 101 -2.79 15.28 -1.79
N HIS A 102 -2.04 14.45 -2.50
CA HIS A 102 -2.51 13.75 -3.68
C HIS A 102 -3.65 12.77 -3.33
N ALA A 103 -3.49 12.00 -2.25
CA ALA A 103 -4.51 11.07 -1.79
C ALA A 103 -5.83 11.79 -1.40
N VAL A 104 -5.72 12.96 -0.75
CA VAL A 104 -6.89 13.78 -0.37
C VAL A 104 -7.58 14.36 -1.61
N GLU A 105 -6.82 14.87 -2.58
CA GLU A 105 -7.36 15.39 -3.83
C GLU A 105 -8.16 14.31 -4.59
N GLN A 106 -7.55 13.15 -4.83
CA GLN A 106 -8.20 12.02 -5.51
C GLN A 106 -9.46 11.55 -4.76
N LYS A 107 -9.40 11.52 -3.42
CA LYS A 107 -10.56 11.21 -2.58
C LYS A 107 -11.71 12.21 -2.78
N ILE A 108 -11.43 13.51 -2.80
CA ILE A 108 -12.45 14.56 -3.02
C ILE A 108 -13.07 14.42 -4.41
N LEU A 109 -12.26 14.08 -5.41
CA LEU A 109 -12.70 13.82 -6.77
C LEU A 109 -13.48 12.49 -6.90
N GLY A 110 -13.40 11.60 -5.90
CA GLY A 110 -14.08 10.30 -5.90
C GLY A 110 -13.53 9.35 -6.96
N THR A 111 -12.22 9.38 -7.22
CA THR A 111 -11.62 8.65 -8.33
C THR A 111 -11.36 7.19 -8.02
N VAL A 112 -11.55 6.37 -9.05
CA VAL A 112 -11.04 5.00 -9.10
C VAL A 112 -9.94 4.94 -10.15
N GLU A 113 -8.71 4.73 -9.72
CA GLU A 113 -7.55 4.68 -10.60
C GLU A 113 -7.25 3.23 -10.95
N ARG A 114 -7.28 2.89 -12.24
CA ARG A 114 -6.80 1.58 -12.70
C ARG A 114 -5.28 1.60 -12.75
N VAL A 115 -4.65 0.62 -12.11
CA VAL A 115 -3.20 0.49 -12.14
C VAL A 115 -2.82 -0.48 -13.24
N ASN A 116 -2.02 -0.02 -14.19
CA ASN A 116 -1.52 -0.89 -15.27
C ASN A 116 -0.44 -1.79 -14.68
N ASN A 117 -0.83 -2.99 -14.27
CA ASN A 117 0.11 -4.07 -13.98
C ASN A 117 0.71 -4.53 -15.33
N GLY A 118 1.81 -3.90 -15.75
CA GLY A 118 2.48 -4.18 -17.03
C GLY A 118 3.09 -5.57 -17.17
#